data_AF-A0A521T574-F1
#
_entry.id   AF-A0A521T574-F1
#
_cell.length_a   1.000
_cell.length_b   1.000
_cell.length_c   1.000
_cell.angle_alpha   90.00
_cell.angle_beta   90.00
_cell.angle_gamma   90.00
#
_symmetry.space_group_name_H-M   'P 1'
#
loop_
_entity.id
_entity.type
_entity.pdbx_description
1 polymer ?
#
loop_
_entity_poly.entity_id
_entity_poly.type
_entity_poly.pdbx_seq_one_letter_code
_entity_poly.pdbx_strand_id
1 'polypeptide(L)'
;MSHHPKVASTDHDVLDVIRRRWSPRAFDASRALTRDEQHQLFEAARWAASSGNEQPWQFLVADRFEHPEAFQKLLSTLSENNQTWAKSAPVLVLVSSRPDEASTGKPNPYAWYDTGQAVSLLTIQATSMGLGLRQMAGFNRDRARDVCGIQPPFEPVVLMAIGHIGDAESLPLERHRATEVQPRARRKISEFVKWMTVIALLMAPFTLSARFDTTAPRARRAPWSRTAPAKYGYRIVHTYPHDRTSYTQGLIFRDGFLYESAGDYDKSNVRKVELTTGKPVTQQKLADPRMFAEGLTDWQGSLVQLTWQHGQGFVYDLKTLSFQKSFRYSGEGWGLTHDNKRLILSDGVAASGLRFFDPTTFLETGRVVVRDQGVPVDRLNELEFVNGEVFANVWHTDRIARIDPATGTVTGWIDLRGLLKFDDVTDPEAVLNGIAYDAATKRLFVTGKRWPKLFEITLVPK
;
A
#
# COMPACT_ATOMS: atom_id res chain seq x y z
N MET A 1 -17.28 22.51 19.90
CA MET A 1 -16.09 23.25 19.43
C MET A 1 -15.19 22.25 18.73
N SER A 2 -14.74 22.57 17.52
CA SER A 2 -14.11 21.62 16.59
C SER A 2 -12.77 21.12 17.13
N HIS A 3 -12.67 19.81 17.39
CA HIS A 3 -11.40 19.11 17.55
C HIS A 3 -10.52 19.43 16.34
N HIS A 4 -9.53 20.31 16.49
CA HIS A 4 -8.53 20.49 15.45
C HIS A 4 -7.74 19.17 15.35
N PRO A 5 -7.85 18.44 14.23
CA PRO A 5 -7.15 17.17 14.11
C PRO A 5 -5.64 17.45 14.14
N LYS A 6 -4.92 16.79 15.06
CA LYS A 6 -3.47 16.94 15.25
C LYS A 6 -2.70 16.18 14.15
N VAL A 7 -2.89 16.61 12.91
CA VAL A 7 -2.29 16.03 11.71
C VAL A 7 -0.83 16.46 11.62
N ALA A 8 0.08 15.50 11.44
CA ALA A 8 1.48 15.81 11.19
C ALA A 8 1.68 16.40 9.80
N SER A 9 2.49 17.46 9.74
CA SER A 9 3.20 17.84 8.51
C SER A 9 4.37 16.87 8.33
N THR A 10 4.49 16.26 7.15
CA THR A 10 5.52 15.28 6.84
C THR A 10 6.31 15.73 5.62
N ASP A 11 7.63 15.54 5.64
CA ASP A 11 8.51 15.89 4.52
C ASP A 11 8.27 15.00 3.28
N HIS A 12 7.65 13.84 3.48
CA HIS A 12 7.31 12.85 2.47
C HIS A 12 5.91 12.31 2.71
N ASP A 13 5.28 11.78 1.66
CA ASP A 13 3.96 11.19 1.74
C ASP A 13 3.98 9.90 2.57
N VAL A 14 3.09 9.82 3.55
CA VAL A 14 2.82 8.63 4.36
C VAL A 14 1.32 8.47 4.49
N LEU A 15 0.85 7.26 4.81
CA LEU A 15 -0.58 6.97 5.00
C LEU A 15 -1.23 8.00 5.93
N ASP A 16 -2.44 8.43 5.58
CA ASP A 16 -3.17 9.45 6.35
C ASP A 16 -3.39 9.02 7.81
N VAL A 17 -3.62 7.73 8.08
CA VAL A 17 -3.68 7.19 9.44
C VAL A 17 -2.38 7.45 10.23
N ILE A 18 -1.21 7.38 9.60
CA ILE A 18 0.10 7.69 10.22
C ILE A 18 0.19 9.21 10.49
N ARG A 19 -0.28 10.02 9.55
CA ARG A 19 -0.34 11.49 9.71
C ARG A 19 -1.28 11.90 10.83
N ARG A 20 -2.40 11.20 11.03
CA ARG A 20 -3.38 11.49 12.09
C ARG A 20 -2.99 10.89 13.44
N ARG A 21 -2.20 9.81 13.48
CA ARG A 21 -1.82 9.13 14.71
C ARG A 21 -1.03 10.06 15.64
N TRP A 22 -1.60 10.37 16.80
CA TRP A 22 -0.91 11.07 17.88
C TRP A 22 -1.22 10.39 19.24
N SER A 23 -0.56 10.78 20.33
CA SER A 23 -0.71 10.12 21.64
C SER A 23 -1.50 11.02 22.61
N PRO A 24 -2.84 11.03 22.55
CA PRO A 24 -3.67 11.91 23.36
C PRO A 24 -3.62 11.55 24.84
N ARG A 25 -3.89 12.53 25.69
CA ARG A 25 -4.21 12.30 27.11
C ARG A 25 -5.67 12.57 27.41
N ALA A 26 -6.33 13.41 26.62
CA ALA A 26 -7.73 13.73 26.80
C ALA A 26 -8.60 12.58 26.25
N PHE A 27 -9.30 11.90 27.15
CA PHE A 27 -10.24 10.83 26.82
C PHE A 27 -11.64 11.21 27.31
N ASP A 28 -12.65 10.88 26.52
CA ASP A 28 -14.04 11.03 26.93
C ASP A 28 -14.41 9.91 27.92
N ALA A 29 -14.45 10.26 29.20
CA ALA A 29 -14.72 9.32 30.29
C ALA A 29 -16.17 8.79 30.30
N SER A 30 -17.08 9.38 29.53
CA SER A 30 -18.48 8.96 29.45
C SER A 30 -18.73 7.92 28.37
N ARG A 31 -17.79 7.72 27.43
CA ARG A 31 -17.95 6.83 26.29
C ARG A 31 -17.16 5.54 26.48
N ALA A 32 -17.89 4.45 26.68
CA ALA A 32 -17.34 3.10 26.65
C ALA A 32 -16.87 2.71 25.23
N LEU A 33 -15.93 1.76 25.15
CA LEU A 33 -15.62 1.07 23.90
C LEU A 33 -16.46 -0.20 23.83
N THR A 34 -17.12 -0.41 22.69
CA THR A 34 -17.85 -1.65 22.44
C THR A 34 -16.90 -2.85 22.40
N ARG A 35 -17.44 -4.04 22.64
CA ARG A 35 -16.65 -5.28 22.56
C ARG A 35 -16.10 -5.50 21.16
N ASP A 36 -16.85 -5.15 20.13
CA ASP A 36 -16.41 -5.26 18.74
C ASP A 36 -15.25 -4.31 18.42
N GLU A 37 -15.30 -3.06 18.89
CA GLU A 37 -14.16 -2.14 18.77
C GLU A 37 -12.93 -2.71 19.47
N GLN A 38 -13.07 -3.25 20.68
CA GLN A 38 -11.96 -3.89 21.39
C GLN A 38 -11.41 -5.10 20.61
N HIS A 39 -12.26 -5.97 20.06
CA HIS A 39 -11.82 -7.10 19.25
C HIS A 39 -11.10 -6.65 17.97
N GLN A 40 -11.55 -5.60 17.28
CA GLN A 40 -10.86 -5.06 16.11
C GLN A 40 -9.43 -4.61 16.44
N LEU A 41 -9.22 -3.99 17.60
CA LEU A 41 -7.88 -3.59 18.06
C LEU A 41 -6.95 -4.80 18.23
N PHE A 42 -7.42 -5.85 18.89
CA PHE A 42 -6.61 -7.04 19.14
C PHE A 42 -6.46 -7.94 17.91
N GLU A 43 -7.42 -7.94 16.99
CA GLU A 43 -7.29 -8.59 15.69
C GLU A 43 -6.15 -7.96 14.87
N ALA A 44 -6.02 -6.63 14.87
CA ALA A 44 -4.89 -5.96 14.25
C ALA A 44 -3.55 -6.34 14.91
N ALA A 45 -3.51 -6.48 16.24
CA ALA A 45 -2.32 -6.96 16.94
C ALA A 45 -1.97 -8.42 16.57
N ARG A 46 -2.99 -9.28 16.41
CA ARG A 46 -2.85 -10.70 16.04
C ARG A 46 -2.14 -10.88 14.70
N TRP A 47 -2.33 -9.96 13.76
CA TRP A 47 -1.71 -9.98 12.44
C TRP A 47 -0.30 -9.37 12.38
N ALA A 48 0.27 -8.97 13.51
CA ALA A 48 1.65 -8.49 13.52
C ALA A 48 2.64 -9.60 13.18
N ALA A 49 3.66 -9.25 12.41
CA ALA A 49 4.76 -10.16 12.14
C ALA A 49 5.50 -10.48 13.46
N SER A 50 5.90 -11.74 13.61
CA SER A 50 6.82 -12.18 14.66
C SER A 50 7.80 -13.20 14.10
N SER A 51 9.03 -13.18 14.63
CA SER A 51 10.06 -14.15 14.25
C SER A 51 9.54 -15.57 14.50
N GLY A 52 9.59 -16.44 13.49
CA GLY A 52 9.08 -17.80 13.60
C GLY A 52 7.58 -17.91 13.87
N ASN A 53 6.82 -16.81 13.72
CA ASN A 53 5.41 -16.71 14.12
C ASN A 53 5.16 -16.98 15.62
N GLU A 54 6.15 -16.69 16.48
CA GLU A 54 6.14 -16.98 17.91
C GLU A 54 5.10 -16.19 18.72
N GLN A 55 4.66 -15.03 18.21
CA GLN A 55 3.64 -14.16 18.82
C GLN A 55 3.82 -14.00 20.35
N PRO A 56 4.97 -13.47 20.80
CA PRO A 56 5.40 -13.54 22.21
C PRO A 56 4.63 -12.59 23.15
N TRP A 57 3.58 -11.94 22.67
CA TRP A 57 2.83 -10.92 23.40
C TRP A 57 1.64 -11.48 24.18
N GLN A 58 1.34 -10.85 25.31
CA GLN A 58 0.11 -11.03 26.07
C GLN A 58 -0.50 -9.67 26.38
N PHE A 59 -1.83 -9.55 26.22
CA PHE A 59 -2.59 -8.34 26.53
C PHE A 59 -3.54 -8.62 27.69
N LEU A 60 -3.35 -7.95 28.83
CA LEU A 60 -4.30 -7.95 29.93
C LEU A 60 -5.15 -6.68 29.83
N VAL A 61 -6.44 -6.85 29.58
CA VAL A 61 -7.37 -5.77 29.26
C VAL A 61 -8.28 -5.51 30.45
N ALA A 62 -8.35 -4.26 30.90
CA ALA A 62 -9.30 -3.82 31.89
C ALA A 62 -10.17 -2.69 31.31
N ASP A 63 -11.43 -3.03 31.05
CA ASP A 63 -12.48 -2.06 30.75
C ASP A 63 -13.05 -1.53 32.07
N ARG A 64 -13.12 -0.21 32.26
CA ARG A 64 -13.60 0.38 33.53
C ARG A 64 -15.09 0.14 33.80
N PHE A 65 -15.89 -0.11 32.77
CA PHE A 65 -17.33 -0.32 32.89
C PHE A 65 -17.65 -1.78 33.16
N GLU A 66 -16.90 -2.70 32.55
CA GLU A 66 -17.09 -4.15 32.76
C GLU A 66 -16.24 -4.69 33.93
N HIS A 67 -15.04 -4.15 34.15
CA HIS A 67 -14.02 -4.66 35.07
C HIS A 67 -13.41 -3.54 35.96
N PRO A 68 -14.23 -2.82 36.75
CA PRO A 68 -13.78 -1.65 37.52
C PRO A 68 -12.64 -1.97 38.49
N GLU A 69 -12.64 -3.13 39.13
CA GLU A 69 -11.58 -3.53 40.05
C GLU A 69 -10.24 -3.77 39.34
N ALA A 70 -10.27 -4.47 38.19
CA ALA A 70 -9.07 -4.69 37.38
C ALA A 70 -8.52 -3.37 36.83
N PHE A 71 -9.41 -2.46 36.44
CA PHE A 71 -9.05 -1.12 35.99
C PHE A 71 -8.34 -0.34 37.10
N GLN A 72 -8.89 -0.34 38.32
CA GLN A 72 -8.25 0.33 39.47
C GLN A 72 -6.89 -0.29 39.82
N LYS A 73 -6.77 -1.63 39.75
CA LYS A 73 -5.49 -2.31 39.94
C LYS A 73 -4.45 -1.81 38.93
N LEU A 74 -4.77 -1.83 37.63
CA LEU A 74 -3.88 -1.33 36.58
C LEU A 74 -3.55 0.15 36.74
N LEU A 75 -4.55 0.99 37.01
CA LEU A 75 -4.37 2.42 37.24
C LEU A 75 -3.40 2.67 38.40
N SER A 76 -3.50 1.91 39.49
CA SER A 76 -2.62 2.04 40.67
C SER A 76 -1.15 1.69 40.40
N THR A 77 -0.84 1.02 39.28
CA THR A 77 0.55 0.72 38.89
C THR A 77 1.21 1.87 38.13
N LEU A 78 0.43 2.75 37.51
CA LEU A 78 0.93 3.90 36.77
C LEU A 78 1.60 4.90 37.70
N SER A 79 2.56 5.67 37.20
CA SER A 79 3.10 6.82 37.94
C SER A 79 2.00 7.83 38.24
N GLU A 80 2.15 8.59 39.34
CA GLU A 80 1.17 9.60 39.75
C GLU A 80 0.81 10.56 38.60
N ASN A 81 1.82 10.98 37.83
CA ASN A 81 1.59 11.84 36.67
C ASN A 81 0.70 11.19 35.59
N ASN A 82 0.86 9.89 35.33
CA ASN A 82 0.02 9.17 34.38
C ASN A 82 -1.40 8.96 34.91
N GLN A 83 -1.56 8.67 36.20
CA GLN A 83 -2.86 8.50 36.84
C GLN A 83 -3.76 9.74 36.71
N THR A 84 -3.17 10.95 36.68
CA THR A 84 -3.93 12.21 36.59
C THR A 84 -4.89 12.28 35.39
N TRP A 85 -4.56 11.63 34.27
CA TRP A 85 -5.34 11.64 33.04
C TRP A 85 -5.78 10.25 32.58
N ALA A 86 -5.00 9.19 32.84
CA ALA A 86 -5.33 7.84 32.40
C ALA A 86 -6.62 7.29 33.02
N LYS A 87 -7.00 7.79 34.21
CA LYS A 87 -8.28 7.48 34.87
C LYS A 87 -9.52 7.85 34.03
N SER A 88 -9.37 8.72 33.04
CA SER A 88 -10.45 9.12 32.13
C SER A 88 -10.61 8.18 30.94
N ALA A 89 -9.63 7.31 30.65
CA ALA A 89 -9.76 6.34 29.56
C ALA A 89 -10.77 5.22 29.94
N PRO A 90 -11.59 4.74 28.98
CA PRO A 90 -12.47 3.60 29.20
C PRO A 90 -11.70 2.28 29.35
N VAL A 91 -10.58 2.10 28.67
CA VAL A 91 -9.81 0.85 28.69
C VAL A 91 -8.35 1.11 29.03
N LEU A 92 -7.83 0.32 29.98
CA LEU A 92 -6.39 0.18 30.23
C LEU A 92 -5.93 -1.22 29.80
N VAL A 93 -4.76 -1.30 29.15
CA VAL A 93 -4.19 -2.56 28.69
C VAL A 93 -2.75 -2.68 29.16
N LEU A 94 -2.43 -3.72 29.90
CA LEU A 94 -1.07 -4.11 30.22
C LEU A 94 -0.57 -5.09 29.17
N VAL A 95 0.53 -4.72 28.50
CA VAL A 95 1.18 -5.56 27.50
C VAL A 95 2.40 -6.22 28.13
N SER A 96 2.48 -7.53 28.01
CA SER A 96 3.62 -8.33 28.44
C SER A 96 4.26 -9.06 27.25
N SER A 97 5.55 -9.38 27.35
CA SER A 97 6.31 -10.13 26.34
C SER A 97 6.98 -11.35 26.96
N ARG A 98 7.21 -12.40 26.19
CA ARG A 98 7.89 -13.62 26.60
C ARG A 98 9.29 -13.73 25.95
N PRO A 99 10.33 -13.08 26.52
CA PRO A 99 11.68 -13.10 25.95
C PRO A 99 12.47 -14.38 26.23
N ASP A 100 12.12 -15.13 27.27
CA ASP A 100 12.96 -16.26 27.73
C ASP A 100 12.53 -17.61 27.14
N GLU A 101 11.43 -17.65 26.39
CA GLU A 101 10.86 -18.90 25.87
C GLU A 101 10.28 -18.74 24.47
N ALA A 102 11.05 -19.15 23.46
CA ALA A 102 10.54 -19.48 22.13
C ALA A 102 9.93 -20.89 22.13
N SER A 103 9.14 -21.24 21.11
CA SER A 103 8.62 -22.60 20.88
C SER A 103 9.70 -23.69 20.87
N THR A 104 10.95 -23.30 20.57
CA THR A 104 12.14 -24.16 20.57
C THR A 104 12.74 -24.43 21.97
N GLY A 105 12.20 -23.83 23.04
CA GLY A 105 12.74 -23.95 24.41
C GLY A 105 14.03 -23.13 24.65
N LYS A 106 14.33 -22.15 23.80
CA LYS A 106 15.48 -21.24 23.90
C LYS A 106 15.01 -19.79 24.10
N PRO A 107 15.87 -18.89 24.62
CA PRO A 107 15.58 -17.47 24.65
C PRO A 107 15.17 -16.94 23.27
N ASN A 108 14.14 -16.08 23.25
CA ASN A 108 13.66 -15.37 22.07
C ASN A 108 14.21 -13.93 22.06
N PRO A 109 15.35 -13.67 21.41
CA PRO A 109 15.96 -12.34 21.39
C PRO A 109 15.10 -11.30 20.67
N TYR A 110 14.10 -11.72 19.89
CA TYR A 110 13.22 -10.83 19.11
C TYR A 110 11.91 -10.51 19.83
N ALA A 111 11.65 -11.09 21.02
CA ALA A 111 10.34 -11.01 21.66
C ALA A 111 9.87 -9.57 21.89
N TRP A 112 10.76 -8.72 22.38
CA TRP A 112 10.47 -7.30 22.61
C TRP A 112 10.17 -6.54 21.32
N TYR A 113 10.93 -6.84 20.26
CA TYR A 113 10.73 -6.23 18.94
C TYR A 113 9.37 -6.64 18.37
N ASP A 114 9.05 -7.93 18.42
CA ASP A 114 7.79 -8.50 17.93
C ASP A 114 6.58 -7.98 18.71
N THR A 115 6.66 -7.92 20.05
CA THR A 115 5.63 -7.28 20.87
C THR A 115 5.44 -5.80 20.51
N GLY A 116 6.53 -5.09 20.20
CA GLY A 116 6.47 -3.72 19.70
C GLY A 116 5.72 -3.60 18.37
N GLN A 117 5.88 -4.56 17.46
CA GLN A 117 5.14 -4.60 16.19
C GLN A 117 3.63 -4.80 16.41
N ALA A 118 3.25 -5.72 17.31
CA ALA A 118 1.85 -5.95 17.69
C ALA A 118 1.19 -4.70 18.28
N VAL A 119 1.87 -4.02 19.20
CA VAL A 119 1.41 -2.74 19.77
C VAL A 119 1.33 -1.64 18.69
N SER A 120 2.25 -1.64 17.71
CA SER A 120 2.23 -0.69 16.60
C SER A 120 1.00 -0.85 15.71
N LEU A 121 0.68 -2.08 15.28
CA LEU A 121 -0.52 -2.34 14.46
C LEU A 121 -1.81 -2.01 15.21
N LEU A 122 -1.90 -2.39 16.50
CA LEU A 122 -3.02 -2.02 17.36
C LEU A 122 -3.19 -0.49 17.44
N THR A 123 -2.08 0.25 17.56
CA THR A 123 -2.10 1.72 17.60
C THR A 123 -2.60 2.34 16.29
N ILE A 124 -2.22 1.79 15.15
CA ILE A 124 -2.70 2.26 13.83
C ILE A 124 -4.18 1.94 13.67
N GLN A 125 -4.63 0.74 14.07
CA GLN A 125 -6.04 0.35 14.04
C GLN A 125 -6.91 1.26 14.91
N ALA A 126 -6.46 1.58 16.13
CA ALA A 126 -7.14 2.55 16.99
C ALA A 126 -7.31 3.90 16.28
N THR A 127 -6.25 4.38 15.62
CA THR A 127 -6.29 5.65 14.91
C THR A 127 -7.25 5.61 13.71
N SER A 128 -7.29 4.51 12.94
CA SER A 128 -8.23 4.39 11.81
C SER A 128 -9.69 4.35 12.25
N MET A 129 -9.96 3.87 13.47
CA MET A 129 -11.30 3.88 14.09
C MET A 129 -11.65 5.25 14.71
N GLY A 130 -10.75 6.23 14.65
CA GLY A 130 -10.93 7.53 15.31
C GLY A 130 -10.75 7.49 16.83
N LEU A 131 -10.17 6.42 17.37
CA LEU A 131 -9.84 6.28 18.79
C LEU A 131 -8.48 6.91 19.11
N GLY A 132 -8.35 7.38 20.34
CA GLY A 132 -7.08 7.74 20.95
C GLY A 132 -6.41 6.53 21.57
N LEU A 133 -5.09 6.42 21.42
CA LEU A 133 -4.27 5.45 22.14
C LEU A 133 -2.98 6.07 22.64
N ARG A 134 -2.65 5.82 23.90
CA ARG A 134 -1.40 6.28 24.52
C ARG A 134 -0.67 5.18 25.27
N GLN A 135 0.54 4.88 24.81
CA GLN A 135 1.50 3.99 25.43
C GLN A 135 2.27 4.72 26.55
N MET A 136 2.55 4.01 27.65
CA MET A 136 3.15 4.53 28.88
C MET A 136 4.21 3.57 29.41
N ALA A 137 5.45 4.03 29.50
CA ALA A 137 6.52 3.33 30.22
C ALA A 137 6.59 3.70 31.72
N GLY A 138 5.91 4.77 32.14
CA GLY A 138 5.91 5.24 33.53
C GLY A 138 4.92 4.47 34.40
N PHE A 139 5.30 3.25 34.80
CA PHE A 139 4.56 2.40 35.73
C PHE A 139 5.51 1.48 36.51
N ASN A 140 5.06 0.97 37.65
CA ASN A 140 5.80 0.03 38.48
C ASN A 140 5.58 -1.40 37.96
N ARG A 141 6.63 -2.00 37.37
CA ARG A 141 6.58 -3.33 36.76
C ARG A 141 6.37 -4.43 37.79
N ASP A 142 7.05 -4.38 38.93
CA ASP A 142 6.95 -5.40 39.99
C ASP A 142 5.55 -5.40 40.59
N ARG A 143 5.02 -4.21 40.92
CA ARG A 143 3.63 -4.05 41.36
C ARG A 143 2.65 -4.55 40.30
N ALA A 144 2.91 -4.30 39.01
CA ALA A 144 2.07 -4.81 37.93
C ALA A 144 2.09 -6.34 37.85
N ARG A 145 3.26 -6.98 38.07
CA ARG A 145 3.34 -8.45 38.18
C ARG A 145 2.47 -8.95 39.32
N ASP A 146 2.59 -8.34 40.50
CA ASP A 146 1.87 -8.76 41.70
C ASP A 146 0.34 -8.60 41.55
N VAL A 147 -0.13 -7.41 41.16
CA VAL A 147 -1.57 -7.12 41.14
C VAL A 147 -2.31 -7.77 39.97
N CYS A 148 -1.60 -8.09 38.88
CA CYS A 148 -2.16 -8.74 37.69
C CYS A 148 -1.84 -10.23 37.59
N GLY A 149 -1.05 -10.77 38.53
CA GLY A 149 -0.66 -12.17 38.52
C GLY A 149 0.19 -12.58 37.32
N ILE A 150 1.05 -11.68 36.80
CA ILE A 150 1.91 -12.00 35.66
C ILE A 150 3.02 -12.93 36.13
N GLN A 151 2.96 -14.17 35.65
CA GLN A 151 3.96 -15.19 35.94
C GLN A 151 5.07 -15.20 34.89
N PRO A 152 6.29 -15.62 35.27
CA PRO A 152 7.29 -16.05 34.28
C PRO A 152 6.69 -17.06 33.30
N PRO A 153 7.08 -17.02 32.02
CA PRO A 153 8.14 -16.21 31.42
C PRO A 153 7.69 -14.82 30.92
N PHE A 154 6.48 -14.36 31.24
CA PHE A 154 5.99 -13.06 30.77
C PHE A 154 6.59 -11.91 31.58
N GLU A 155 6.97 -10.86 30.87
CA GLU A 155 7.52 -9.62 31.43
C GLU A 155 6.65 -8.43 31.03
N PRO A 156 6.17 -7.62 31.98
CA PRO A 156 5.47 -6.38 31.65
C PRO A 156 6.34 -5.50 30.75
N VAL A 157 5.78 -4.97 29.65
CA VAL A 157 6.47 -4.13 28.66
C VAL A 157 6.02 -2.68 28.78
N VAL A 158 4.71 -2.46 28.63
CA VAL A 158 4.09 -1.13 28.46
C VAL A 158 2.63 -1.18 28.90
N LEU A 159 2.13 -0.07 29.44
CA LEU A 159 0.70 0.15 29.67
C LEU A 159 0.12 1.05 28.59
N MET A 160 -1.11 0.78 28.16
CA MET A 160 -1.83 1.58 27.18
C MET A 160 -3.14 2.09 27.75
N ALA A 161 -3.48 3.34 27.44
CA ALA A 161 -4.81 3.89 27.64
C ALA A 161 -5.49 4.05 26.27
N ILE A 162 -6.73 3.59 26.14
CA ILE A 162 -7.48 3.57 24.87
C ILE A 162 -8.87 4.13 25.12
N GLY A 163 -9.37 4.95 24.19
CA GLY A 163 -10.73 5.50 24.23
C GLY A 163 -11.01 6.55 23.17
N HIS A 164 -12.22 7.09 23.15
CA HIS A 164 -12.54 8.25 22.31
C HIS A 164 -11.81 9.49 22.81
N ILE A 165 -11.34 10.32 21.87
CA ILE A 165 -10.60 11.55 22.18
C ILE A 165 -11.56 12.58 22.80
N GLY A 166 -11.28 12.96 24.04
CA GLY A 166 -12.05 13.96 24.79
C GLY A 166 -11.50 15.38 24.62
N ASP A 167 -12.12 16.35 25.27
CA ASP A 167 -11.69 17.76 25.25
C ASP A 167 -10.36 17.95 25.97
N ALA A 168 -9.41 18.64 25.34
CA ALA A 168 -8.11 18.96 25.94
C ALA A 168 -8.27 19.75 27.25
N GLU A 169 -9.26 20.65 27.34
CA GLU A 169 -9.52 21.46 28.53
C GLU A 169 -9.94 20.63 29.76
N SER A 170 -10.39 19.38 29.54
CA SER A 170 -10.71 18.46 30.64
C SER A 170 -9.48 17.96 31.40
N LEU A 171 -8.27 18.12 30.84
CA LEU A 171 -7.05 17.66 31.49
C LEU A 171 -6.73 18.53 32.70
N PRO A 172 -6.33 17.95 33.85
CA PRO A 172 -6.14 18.71 35.08
C PRO A 172 -4.89 19.61 35.06
N LEU A 173 -3.83 19.18 34.35
CA LEU A 173 -2.55 19.88 34.35
C LEU A 173 -2.39 20.74 33.09
N GLU A 174 -2.05 22.01 33.27
CA GLU A 174 -1.75 22.99 32.22
C GLU A 174 -0.76 22.43 31.17
N ARG A 175 0.33 21.81 31.65
CA ARG A 175 1.34 21.19 30.78
C ARG A 175 0.76 20.08 29.91
N HIS A 176 -0.28 19.37 30.36
CA HIS A 176 -0.93 18.35 29.56
C HIS A 176 -1.79 19.00 28.48
N ARG A 177 -2.62 19.99 28.83
CA ARG A 177 -3.42 20.79 27.88
C ARG A 177 -2.56 21.37 26.76
N ALA A 178 -1.46 22.04 27.11
CA ALA A 178 -0.52 22.63 26.16
C ALA A 178 0.03 21.60 25.16
N THR A 179 0.35 20.38 25.62
CA THR A 179 0.88 19.33 24.72
C THR A 179 -0.18 18.71 23.81
N GLU A 180 -1.47 18.81 24.12
CA GLU A 180 -2.54 18.31 23.22
C GLU A 180 -2.66 19.21 21.98
N VAL A 181 -2.48 20.53 22.13
CA VAL A 181 -2.61 21.51 21.03
C VAL A 181 -1.31 21.82 20.28
N GLN A 182 -0.15 21.50 20.87
CA GLN A 182 1.15 21.79 20.24
C GLN A 182 1.30 21.10 18.86
N PRO A 183 1.81 21.79 17.82
CA PRO A 183 2.12 21.16 16.54
C PRO A 183 3.03 19.95 16.70
N ARG A 184 2.81 18.92 15.89
CA ARG A 184 3.66 17.72 15.92
C ARG A 184 4.94 17.98 15.16
N ALA A 185 6.05 17.62 15.80
CA ALA A 185 7.38 17.62 15.19
C ALA A 185 8.08 16.27 15.38
N ARG A 186 8.99 15.94 14.46
CA ARG A 186 9.90 14.80 14.50
C ARG A 186 11.27 15.23 13.96
N ARG A 187 12.31 14.47 14.31
CA ARG A 187 13.65 14.61 13.72
C ARG A 187 13.55 14.43 12.21
N LYS A 188 14.38 15.14 11.46
CA LYS A 188 14.48 14.95 10.00
C LYS A 188 15.01 13.55 9.70
N ILE A 189 14.60 12.97 8.57
CA ILE A 189 15.04 11.63 8.15
C ILE A 189 16.58 11.53 8.13
N SER A 190 17.28 12.57 7.68
CA SER A 190 18.75 12.60 7.63
C SER A 190 19.46 12.47 8.98
N GLU A 191 18.75 12.72 10.08
CA GLU A 191 19.31 12.62 11.42
C GLU A 191 19.43 11.17 11.90
N PHE A 192 18.54 10.27 11.46
CA PHE A 192 18.49 8.88 11.92
C PHE A 192 18.58 7.85 10.81
N VAL A 193 18.45 8.24 9.54
CA VAL A 193 18.74 7.38 8.40
C VAL A 193 20.13 7.71 7.87
N LYS A 194 21.03 6.72 7.94
CA LYS A 194 22.35 6.77 7.31
C LYS A 194 22.33 5.85 6.11
N TRP A 195 22.41 6.44 4.93
CA TRP A 195 22.52 5.69 3.69
C TRP A 195 23.95 5.16 3.57
N MET A 196 24.11 3.84 3.71
CA MET A 196 25.39 3.20 3.45
C MET A 196 25.72 3.38 1.97
N THR A 197 26.64 4.30 1.66
CA THR A 197 27.27 4.39 0.35
C THR A 197 28.41 3.37 0.31
N VAL A 198 28.63 2.75 -0.84
CA VAL A 198 29.51 1.56 -1.06
C VAL A 198 31.01 1.80 -0.77
N ILE A 199 31.40 2.91 -0.13
CA ILE A 199 32.81 3.27 0.07
C ILE A 199 33.42 2.68 1.36
N ALA A 200 32.64 2.14 2.29
CA ALA A 200 33.15 1.64 3.58
C ALA A 200 33.33 0.10 3.67
N LEU A 201 33.77 -0.55 2.59
CA LEU A 201 34.13 -1.98 2.58
C LEU A 201 35.42 -2.22 1.78
N LEU A 202 36.41 -1.35 2.00
CA LEU A 202 37.82 -1.61 1.75
C LEU A 202 38.54 -1.27 3.06
N MET A 203 39.53 -2.09 3.44
CA MET A 203 40.35 -2.02 4.66
C MET A 203 39.94 -2.99 5.78
N ALA A 204 40.12 -4.29 5.53
CA ALA A 204 40.80 -5.19 6.47
C ALA A 204 41.33 -6.42 5.70
N PRO A 205 42.65 -6.71 5.70
CA PRO A 205 43.15 -7.94 5.11
C PRO A 205 42.96 -9.08 6.13
N PHE A 206 41.93 -9.89 5.97
CA PHE A 206 41.92 -11.23 6.56
C PHE A 206 42.47 -12.20 5.53
N THR A 207 43.71 -12.62 5.74
CA THR A 207 44.28 -13.79 5.08
C THR A 207 43.59 -15.03 5.62
N LEU A 208 42.74 -15.67 4.80
CA LEU A 208 42.49 -17.09 4.95
C LEU A 208 42.27 -17.74 3.57
N SER A 209 43.23 -18.57 3.22
CA SER A 209 43.19 -19.47 2.08
C SER A 209 42.19 -20.58 2.34
N ALA A 210 41.17 -20.72 1.48
CA ALA A 210 40.62 -22.01 1.10
C ALA A 210 39.87 -21.89 -0.23
N ARG A 211 40.28 -22.72 -1.18
CA ARG A 211 39.73 -22.84 -2.53
C ARG A 211 38.32 -23.42 -2.47
N PHE A 212 37.41 -22.86 -3.26
CA PHE A 212 36.39 -23.66 -3.94
C PHE A 212 36.27 -23.17 -5.38
N ASP A 213 36.59 -24.09 -6.28
CA ASP A 213 36.35 -23.99 -7.71
C ASP A 213 34.85 -24.08 -7.96
N THR A 214 34.27 -23.03 -8.55
CA THR A 214 33.04 -23.15 -9.35
C THR A 214 33.02 -22.02 -10.37
N THR A 215 33.47 -22.36 -11.57
CA THR A 215 33.28 -21.57 -12.78
C THR A 215 31.79 -21.45 -13.09
N ALA A 216 31.21 -20.29 -12.82
CA ALA A 216 30.01 -19.81 -13.50
C ALA A 216 30.23 -18.34 -13.88
N PRO A 217 30.00 -17.93 -15.14
CA PRO A 217 30.17 -16.55 -15.55
C PRO A 217 29.06 -15.71 -14.91
N ARG A 218 29.41 -14.98 -13.84
CA ARG A 218 28.52 -14.00 -13.23
C ARG A 218 28.38 -12.83 -14.19
N ALA A 219 27.24 -12.73 -14.87
CA ALA A 219 26.92 -11.61 -15.74
C ALA A 219 27.15 -10.29 -14.96
N ARG A 220 28.02 -9.42 -15.51
CA ARG A 220 28.23 -8.06 -14.99
C ARG A 220 26.87 -7.35 -14.97
N ARG A 221 26.30 -7.15 -13.79
CA ARG A 221 25.24 -6.17 -13.61
C ARG A 221 25.84 -4.79 -13.88
N ALA A 222 25.32 -4.11 -14.90
CA ALA A 222 25.67 -2.73 -15.17
C ALA A 222 25.39 -1.87 -13.93
N PRO A 223 26.25 -0.89 -13.60
CA PRO A 223 25.99 0.04 -12.50
C PRO A 223 24.69 0.80 -12.76
N TRP A 224 23.84 0.90 -11.74
CA TRP A 224 22.60 1.69 -11.79
C TRP A 224 22.93 3.13 -12.15
N SER A 225 22.20 3.67 -13.13
CA SER A 225 22.28 5.08 -13.47
C SER A 225 21.93 5.93 -12.25
N ARG A 226 22.81 6.88 -11.90
CA ARG A 226 22.63 7.82 -10.77
C ARG A 226 21.78 9.05 -11.14
N THR A 227 21.22 9.07 -12.35
CA THR A 227 20.45 10.21 -12.84
C THR A 227 19.04 10.17 -12.23
N ALA A 228 18.58 11.29 -11.68
CA ALA A 228 17.21 11.40 -11.20
C ALA A 228 16.21 11.21 -12.36
N PRO A 229 15.06 10.54 -12.14
CA PRO A 229 14.06 10.36 -13.18
C PRO A 229 13.57 11.71 -13.69
N ALA A 230 13.39 11.82 -15.00
CA ALA A 230 12.83 13.02 -15.60
C ALA A 230 11.37 13.23 -15.12
N LYS A 231 10.97 14.48 -14.90
CA LYS A 231 9.60 14.82 -14.48
C LYS A 231 8.85 15.47 -15.63
N TYR A 232 7.61 15.05 -15.80
CA TYR A 232 6.72 15.54 -16.84
C TYR A 232 5.39 15.98 -16.23
N GLY A 233 4.87 17.10 -16.71
CA GLY A 233 3.44 17.41 -16.66
C GLY A 233 2.80 17.04 -18.00
N TYR A 234 1.63 17.61 -18.25
CA TYR A 234 0.87 17.38 -19.47
C TYR A 234 0.31 18.67 -20.04
N ARG A 235 0.01 18.62 -21.35
CA ARG A 235 -0.90 19.55 -22.02
C ARG A 235 -1.98 18.74 -22.70
N ILE A 236 -3.24 19.09 -22.47
CA ILE A 236 -4.38 18.49 -23.16
C ILE A 236 -4.36 18.95 -24.61
N VAL A 237 -4.36 18.00 -25.54
CA VAL A 237 -4.50 18.23 -26.99
C VAL A 237 -5.98 18.15 -27.38
N HIS A 238 -6.66 17.11 -26.92
CA HIS A 238 -8.08 16.88 -27.18
C HIS A 238 -8.74 16.23 -25.95
N THR A 239 -10.04 16.46 -25.79
CA THR A 239 -10.88 15.77 -24.80
C THR A 239 -12.03 15.06 -25.53
N TYR A 240 -12.16 13.76 -25.31
CA TYR A 240 -13.19 12.91 -25.89
C TYR A 240 -14.18 12.47 -24.81
N PRO A 241 -15.45 12.18 -25.15
CA PRO A 241 -16.38 11.56 -24.22
C PRO A 241 -15.89 10.16 -23.81
N HIS A 242 -16.16 9.77 -22.57
CA HIS A 242 -15.92 8.42 -22.07
C HIS A 242 -17.13 7.93 -21.25
N ASP A 243 -17.38 6.63 -21.30
CA ASP A 243 -18.51 5.99 -20.64
C ASP A 243 -18.35 6.01 -19.11
N ARG A 244 -19.20 6.77 -18.41
CA ARG A 244 -19.20 6.88 -16.94
C ARG A 244 -19.53 5.56 -16.23
N THR A 245 -20.06 4.57 -16.93
CA THR A 245 -20.32 3.24 -16.37
C THR A 245 -19.13 2.30 -16.52
N SER A 246 -18.15 2.64 -17.36
CA SER A 246 -16.97 1.81 -17.59
C SER A 246 -15.99 1.94 -16.43
N TYR A 247 -15.72 0.84 -15.74
CA TYR A 247 -14.65 0.77 -14.76
C TYR A 247 -13.38 0.25 -15.47
N THR A 248 -12.68 1.18 -16.11
CA THR A 248 -11.53 0.92 -17.00
C THR A 248 -10.40 0.20 -16.30
N GLN A 249 -9.99 -0.96 -16.82
CA GLN A 249 -8.89 -1.77 -16.32
C GLN A 249 -7.81 -2.12 -17.36
N GLY A 250 -8.10 -1.90 -18.64
CA GLY A 250 -7.09 -1.98 -19.71
C GLY A 250 -7.56 -1.17 -20.91
N LEU A 251 -6.63 -0.47 -21.58
CA LEU A 251 -6.96 0.40 -22.69
C LEU A 251 -5.92 0.27 -23.81
N ILE A 252 -6.37 0.19 -25.06
CA ILE A 252 -5.49 0.13 -26.23
C ILE A 252 -6.07 1.07 -27.29
N PHE A 253 -5.21 1.70 -28.08
CA PHE A 253 -5.61 2.38 -29.30
C PHE A 253 -5.14 1.59 -30.52
N ARG A 254 -6.07 1.20 -31.39
CA ARG A 254 -5.75 0.43 -32.60
C ARG A 254 -6.70 0.76 -33.75
N ASP A 255 -6.12 1.03 -34.92
CA ASP A 255 -6.84 1.22 -36.19
C ASP A 255 -8.00 2.23 -36.10
N GLY A 256 -7.80 3.33 -35.35
CA GLY A 256 -8.80 4.39 -35.19
C GLY A 256 -9.81 4.16 -34.05
N PHE A 257 -9.75 3.01 -33.38
CA PHE A 257 -10.64 2.65 -32.29
C PHE A 257 -9.88 2.52 -30.96
N LEU A 258 -10.63 2.68 -29.87
CA LEU A 258 -10.19 2.22 -28.57
C LEU A 258 -10.65 0.79 -28.37
N TYR A 259 -9.83 -0.02 -27.71
CA TYR A 259 -10.21 -1.30 -27.16
C TYR A 259 -10.05 -1.21 -25.66
N GLU A 260 -11.11 -1.54 -24.92
CA GLU A 260 -11.15 -1.35 -23.49
C GLU A 260 -11.56 -2.65 -22.80
N SER A 261 -10.90 -2.96 -21.71
CA SER A 261 -11.35 -3.93 -20.73
C SER A 261 -11.97 -3.18 -19.56
N ALA A 262 -13.22 -3.50 -19.27
CA ALA A 262 -13.99 -2.88 -18.22
C ALA A 262 -14.36 -3.94 -17.18
N GLY A 263 -13.89 -3.73 -15.94
CA GLY A 263 -14.07 -4.66 -14.85
C GLY A 263 -15.25 -4.29 -13.96
N ASP A 264 -16.24 -5.17 -13.86
CA ASP A 264 -17.33 -5.06 -12.89
C ASP A 264 -17.91 -6.47 -12.69
N TYR A 265 -18.24 -6.87 -11.46
CA TYR A 265 -18.80 -8.20 -11.23
C TYR A 265 -20.13 -8.33 -12.00
N ASP A 266 -20.33 -9.47 -12.66
CA ASP A 266 -21.45 -9.72 -13.58
C ASP A 266 -21.53 -8.78 -14.82
N LYS A 267 -20.65 -7.80 -14.98
CA LYS A 267 -20.69 -6.88 -16.15
C LYS A 267 -19.36 -6.75 -16.88
N SER A 268 -18.34 -7.45 -16.41
CA SER A 268 -17.01 -7.46 -16.98
C SER A 268 -17.04 -7.82 -18.47
N ASN A 269 -16.40 -6.99 -19.28
CA ASN A 269 -16.39 -7.14 -20.73
C ASN A 269 -15.11 -6.61 -21.37
N VAL A 270 -14.82 -7.10 -22.57
CA VAL A 270 -13.93 -6.43 -23.53
C VAL A 270 -14.81 -5.73 -24.57
N ARG A 271 -14.45 -4.51 -24.95
CA ARG A 271 -15.24 -3.68 -25.87
C ARG A 271 -14.36 -2.95 -26.88
N LYS A 272 -14.92 -2.74 -28.07
CA LYS A 272 -14.37 -1.86 -29.11
C LYS A 272 -15.18 -0.57 -29.10
N VAL A 273 -14.51 0.57 -28.97
CA VAL A 273 -15.13 1.87 -28.70
C VAL A 273 -14.72 2.87 -29.77
N GLU A 274 -15.69 3.62 -30.28
CA GLU A 274 -15.43 4.74 -31.19
C GLU A 274 -14.85 5.91 -30.41
N LEU A 275 -13.64 6.36 -30.80
CA LEU A 275 -12.90 7.42 -30.08
C LEU A 275 -13.70 8.73 -29.94
N THR A 276 -14.38 9.15 -31.00
CA THR A 276 -15.05 10.46 -31.06
C THR A 276 -16.31 10.53 -30.20
N THR A 277 -17.02 9.41 -30.01
CA THR A 277 -18.28 9.37 -29.27
C THR A 277 -18.16 8.69 -27.90
N GLY A 278 -17.11 7.91 -27.66
CA GLY A 278 -16.92 7.12 -26.44
C GLY A 278 -17.90 5.95 -26.32
N LYS A 279 -18.62 5.59 -27.39
CA LYS A 279 -19.63 4.53 -27.37
C LYS A 279 -19.06 3.19 -27.86
N PRO A 280 -19.45 2.07 -27.24
CA PRO A 280 -19.08 0.75 -27.73
C PRO A 280 -19.73 0.45 -29.08
N VAL A 281 -18.92 0.07 -30.06
CA VAL A 281 -19.34 -0.46 -31.36
C VAL A 281 -19.70 -1.95 -31.24
N THR A 282 -18.91 -2.69 -30.47
CA THR A 282 -19.16 -4.09 -30.12
C THR A 282 -18.53 -4.39 -28.76
N GLN A 283 -19.06 -5.39 -28.06
CA GLN A 283 -18.57 -5.83 -26.76
C GLN A 283 -18.81 -7.34 -26.57
N GLN A 284 -17.91 -7.98 -25.83
CA GLN A 284 -17.99 -9.37 -25.42
C GLN A 284 -17.92 -9.44 -23.90
N LYS A 285 -19.02 -9.86 -23.26
CA LYS A 285 -19.09 -10.09 -21.81
C LYS A 285 -18.28 -11.35 -21.45
N LEU A 286 -17.63 -11.34 -20.29
CA LEU A 286 -17.08 -12.56 -19.70
C LEU A 286 -18.20 -13.57 -19.42
N ALA A 287 -17.97 -14.83 -19.78
CA ALA A 287 -18.98 -15.89 -19.63
C ALA A 287 -19.27 -16.23 -18.15
N ASP A 288 -18.24 -16.18 -17.28
CA ASP A 288 -18.40 -16.40 -15.84
C ASP A 288 -18.65 -15.05 -15.14
N PRO A 289 -19.85 -14.82 -14.56
CA PRO A 289 -20.19 -13.55 -13.93
C PRO A 289 -19.40 -13.27 -12.64
N ARG A 290 -18.71 -14.27 -12.08
CA ARG A 290 -17.87 -14.10 -10.89
C ARG A 290 -16.50 -13.51 -11.22
N MET A 291 -16.11 -13.54 -12.49
CA MET A 291 -14.80 -13.02 -12.92
C MET A 291 -14.84 -11.51 -13.11
N PHE A 292 -13.79 -10.86 -12.63
CA PHE A 292 -13.57 -9.42 -12.78
C PHE A 292 -12.48 -9.20 -13.84
N ALA A 293 -12.83 -8.55 -14.96
CA ALA A 293 -11.89 -8.27 -16.05
C ALA A 293 -10.86 -7.21 -15.65
N GLU A 294 -9.62 -7.41 -16.09
CA GLU A 294 -8.47 -6.54 -15.79
C GLU A 294 -7.73 -6.16 -17.08
N GLY A 295 -6.41 -6.02 -17.06
CA GLY A 295 -5.57 -5.53 -18.15
C GLY A 295 -5.80 -6.20 -19.50
N LEU A 296 -5.56 -5.43 -20.56
CA LEU A 296 -5.83 -5.80 -21.95
C LEU A 296 -4.67 -5.37 -22.85
N THR A 297 -4.23 -6.23 -23.76
CA THR A 297 -3.29 -5.85 -24.82
C THR A 297 -3.62 -6.57 -26.14
N ASP A 298 -3.16 -6.06 -27.28
CA ASP A 298 -3.28 -6.78 -28.56
C ASP A 298 -2.10 -7.73 -28.76
N TRP A 299 -2.30 -8.79 -29.54
CA TRP A 299 -1.21 -9.65 -29.98
C TRP A 299 -1.58 -10.34 -31.28
N GLN A 300 -0.86 -10.02 -32.37
CA GLN A 300 -0.98 -10.67 -33.68
C GLN A 300 -2.43 -10.86 -34.18
N GLY A 301 -3.27 -9.82 -34.05
CA GLY A 301 -4.67 -9.87 -34.49
C GLY A 301 -5.65 -10.44 -33.47
N SER A 302 -5.18 -10.73 -32.26
CA SER A 302 -6.02 -11.06 -31.10
C SER A 302 -5.93 -9.98 -30.03
N LEU A 303 -6.87 -10.00 -29.08
CA LEU A 303 -6.79 -9.31 -27.80
C LEU A 303 -6.56 -10.33 -26.70
N VAL A 304 -5.72 -9.99 -25.74
CA VAL A 304 -5.42 -10.79 -24.54
C VAL A 304 -5.90 -10.01 -23.34
N GLN A 305 -6.79 -10.61 -22.53
CA GLN A 305 -7.41 -9.98 -21.36
C GLN A 305 -7.12 -10.79 -20.10
N LEU A 306 -6.78 -10.11 -19.02
CA LEU A 306 -6.59 -10.68 -17.68
C LEU A 306 -7.87 -10.65 -16.86
N THR A 307 -7.84 -11.35 -15.73
CA THR A 307 -8.78 -11.20 -14.62
C THR A 307 -8.05 -10.89 -13.32
N TRP A 308 -8.76 -10.33 -12.34
CA TRP A 308 -8.15 -9.92 -11.08
C TRP A 308 -7.57 -11.09 -10.27
N GLN A 309 -8.41 -11.84 -9.54
CA GLN A 309 -7.94 -12.86 -8.58
C GLN A 309 -8.01 -14.30 -9.10
N HIS A 310 -8.50 -14.51 -10.33
CA HIS A 310 -8.86 -15.85 -10.80
C HIS A 310 -7.71 -16.60 -11.46
N GLY A 311 -6.56 -15.95 -11.71
CA GLY A 311 -5.42 -16.56 -12.39
C GLY A 311 -5.77 -17.09 -13.79
N GLN A 312 -6.73 -16.44 -14.45
CA GLN A 312 -7.32 -16.88 -15.71
C GLN A 312 -7.35 -15.70 -16.69
N GLY A 313 -6.85 -15.90 -17.90
CA GLY A 313 -6.93 -14.94 -18.99
C GLY A 313 -7.67 -15.49 -20.19
N PHE A 314 -8.05 -14.59 -21.10
CA PHE A 314 -8.88 -14.84 -22.27
C PHE A 314 -8.23 -14.23 -23.51
N VAL A 315 -8.42 -14.90 -24.64
CA VAL A 315 -7.97 -14.45 -25.96
C VAL A 315 -9.20 -14.29 -26.85
N TYR A 316 -9.30 -13.16 -27.53
CA TYR A 316 -10.40 -12.81 -28.44
C TYR A 316 -9.84 -12.43 -29.80
N ASP A 317 -10.63 -12.61 -30.85
CA ASP A 317 -10.33 -12.00 -32.16
C ASP A 317 -10.42 -10.46 -32.06
N LEU A 318 -9.42 -9.73 -32.58
CA LEU A 318 -9.36 -8.27 -32.47
C LEU A 318 -10.48 -7.56 -33.23
N LYS A 319 -10.99 -8.15 -34.33
CA LYS A 319 -12.00 -7.51 -35.18
C LYS A 319 -13.41 -7.78 -34.67
N THR A 320 -13.69 -9.02 -34.29
CA THR A 320 -15.05 -9.47 -33.92
C THR A 320 -15.28 -9.52 -32.42
N LEU A 321 -14.22 -9.52 -31.60
CA LEU A 321 -14.23 -9.82 -30.17
C LEU A 321 -14.71 -11.23 -29.83
N SER A 322 -14.80 -12.14 -30.81
CA SER A 322 -15.19 -13.52 -30.55
C SER A 322 -14.13 -14.22 -29.69
N PHE A 323 -14.56 -14.87 -28.62
CA PHE A 323 -13.69 -15.71 -27.79
C PHE A 323 -12.98 -16.78 -28.64
N GLN A 324 -11.68 -16.92 -28.42
CA GLN A 324 -10.83 -17.92 -29.11
C GLN A 324 -10.38 -19.01 -28.13
N LYS A 325 -9.75 -18.61 -27.02
CA LYS A 325 -9.22 -19.54 -26.01
C LYS A 325 -9.01 -18.85 -24.67
N SER A 326 -8.79 -19.65 -23.64
CA SER A 326 -8.43 -19.19 -22.30
C SER A 326 -7.08 -19.77 -21.87
N PHE A 327 -6.39 -19.12 -20.93
CA PHE A 327 -5.09 -19.54 -20.41
C PHE A 327 -4.96 -19.24 -18.91
N ARG A 328 -4.06 -19.93 -18.21
CA ARG A 328 -3.83 -19.71 -16.78
C ARG A 328 -2.53 -18.98 -16.51
N TYR A 329 -2.50 -18.22 -15.43
CA TYR A 329 -1.30 -17.61 -14.85
C TYR A 329 -1.39 -17.64 -13.32
N SER A 330 -0.25 -17.44 -12.66
CA SER A 330 -0.17 -17.40 -11.19
C SER A 330 -0.40 -15.99 -10.65
N GLY A 331 -1.02 -15.90 -9.47
CA GLY A 331 -1.26 -14.63 -8.77
C GLY A 331 -2.37 -13.79 -9.39
N GLU A 332 -2.39 -12.50 -9.01
CA GLU A 332 -3.31 -11.53 -9.59
C GLU A 332 -2.83 -11.04 -10.97
N GLY A 333 -3.75 -10.48 -11.76
CA GLY A 333 -3.43 -9.75 -13.00
C GLY A 333 -4.09 -8.38 -12.97
N TRP A 334 -3.31 -7.31 -13.13
CA TRP A 334 -3.79 -5.92 -13.09
C TRP A 334 -3.65 -5.27 -14.47
N GLY A 335 -2.46 -4.86 -14.88
CA GLY A 335 -2.21 -4.32 -16.22
C GLY A 335 -1.57 -5.32 -17.16
N LEU A 336 -1.77 -5.12 -18.47
CA LEU A 336 -1.16 -5.95 -19.52
C LEU A 336 -0.78 -5.08 -20.72
N THR A 337 0.46 -5.21 -21.19
CA THR A 337 0.94 -4.61 -22.46
C THR A 337 1.92 -5.57 -23.15
N HIS A 338 2.61 -5.15 -24.21
CA HIS A 338 3.67 -5.95 -24.84
C HIS A 338 4.79 -5.11 -25.46
N ASP A 339 6.00 -5.67 -25.55
CA ASP A 339 7.15 -5.06 -26.23
C ASP A 339 7.37 -5.60 -27.67
N ASN A 340 6.34 -6.22 -28.24
CA ASN A 340 6.34 -6.97 -29.52
C ASN A 340 7.17 -8.27 -29.49
N LYS A 341 7.72 -8.66 -28.34
CA LYS A 341 8.43 -9.93 -28.15
C LYS A 341 7.75 -10.80 -27.10
N ARG A 342 7.28 -10.17 -26.03
CA ARG A 342 6.62 -10.83 -24.90
C ARG A 342 5.48 -9.96 -24.37
N LEU A 343 4.54 -10.61 -23.69
CA LEU A 343 3.54 -9.90 -22.90
C LEU A 343 4.19 -9.43 -21.58
N ILE A 344 3.72 -8.30 -21.07
CA ILE A 344 4.20 -7.65 -19.86
C ILE A 344 3.01 -7.41 -18.95
N LEU A 345 3.03 -8.02 -17.77
CA LEU A 345 1.94 -8.00 -16.80
C LEU A 345 2.39 -7.29 -15.51
N SER A 346 1.51 -6.48 -14.93
CA SER A 346 1.61 -6.00 -13.56
C SER A 346 0.56 -6.67 -12.67
N ASP A 347 0.83 -6.78 -11.37
CA ASP A 347 -0.07 -7.41 -10.38
C ASP A 347 -0.18 -6.57 -9.09
N GLY A 348 0.21 -5.29 -9.14
CA GLY A 348 0.18 -4.37 -8.00
C GLY A 348 1.25 -4.62 -6.93
N VAL A 349 2.03 -5.71 -6.99
CA VAL A 349 3.01 -6.08 -5.95
C VAL A 349 4.42 -5.61 -6.32
N ALA A 350 5.10 -4.92 -5.39
CA ALA A 350 6.43 -4.36 -5.64
C ALA A 350 7.50 -5.43 -5.95
N ALA A 351 7.39 -6.59 -5.32
CA ALA A 351 8.38 -7.67 -5.43
C ALA A 351 8.32 -8.41 -6.77
N SER A 352 7.16 -8.44 -7.42
CA SER A 352 6.95 -9.00 -8.76
C SER A 352 7.28 -7.98 -9.85
N GLY A 353 6.95 -6.70 -9.65
CA GLY A 353 7.22 -5.63 -10.62
C GLY A 353 6.55 -5.90 -11.96
N LEU A 354 7.31 -5.90 -13.05
CA LEU A 354 6.83 -6.30 -14.37
C LEU A 354 7.17 -7.78 -14.61
N ARG A 355 6.15 -8.58 -14.89
CA ARG A 355 6.26 -10.00 -15.19
C ARG A 355 6.16 -10.21 -16.69
N PHE A 356 7.03 -11.05 -17.24
CA PHE A 356 7.16 -11.28 -18.68
C PHE A 356 6.62 -12.65 -19.04
N PHE A 357 5.79 -12.72 -20.07
CA PHE A 357 5.12 -13.94 -20.49
C PHE A 357 5.37 -14.22 -21.98
N ASP A 358 5.63 -15.48 -22.28
CA ASP A 358 5.63 -15.95 -23.65
C ASP A 358 4.21 -15.85 -24.22
N PRO A 359 3.99 -15.16 -25.36
CA PRO A 359 2.65 -14.86 -25.87
C PRO A 359 1.95 -16.06 -26.50
N THR A 360 2.66 -17.17 -26.74
CA THR A 360 2.10 -18.38 -27.35
C THR A 360 1.63 -19.36 -26.28
N THR A 361 2.48 -19.60 -25.30
CA THR A 361 2.32 -20.57 -24.21
C THR A 361 1.71 -19.95 -22.94
N PHE A 362 1.75 -18.63 -22.80
CA PHE A 362 1.35 -17.87 -21.62
C PHE A 362 2.08 -18.28 -20.33
N LEU A 363 3.30 -18.81 -20.46
CA LEU A 363 4.15 -19.12 -19.32
C LEU A 363 5.03 -17.91 -18.99
N GLU A 364 5.22 -17.66 -17.69
CA GLU A 364 6.13 -16.61 -17.22
C GLU A 364 7.57 -16.97 -17.61
N THR A 365 8.24 -16.09 -18.35
CA THR A 365 9.62 -16.25 -18.83
C THR A 365 10.62 -15.46 -18.00
N GLY A 366 10.14 -14.56 -17.15
CA GLY A 366 10.97 -13.78 -16.23
C GLY A 366 10.20 -12.62 -15.62
N ARG A 367 10.90 -11.80 -14.84
CA ARG A 367 10.35 -10.58 -14.26
C ARG A 367 11.45 -9.58 -13.97
N VAL A 368 11.07 -8.32 -13.79
CA VAL A 368 11.95 -7.27 -13.30
C VAL A 368 11.26 -6.44 -12.22
N VAL A 369 11.96 -6.24 -11.10
CA VAL A 369 11.48 -5.37 -10.02
C VAL A 369 11.60 -3.93 -10.48
N VAL A 370 10.48 -3.21 -10.48
CA VAL A 370 10.47 -1.79 -10.85
C VAL A 370 10.99 -0.95 -9.70
N ARG A 371 11.92 -0.04 -9.98
CA ARG A 371 12.60 0.78 -8.97
C ARG A 371 12.72 2.23 -9.39
N ASP A 372 12.32 3.12 -8.49
CA ASP A 372 12.65 4.54 -8.56
C ASP A 372 13.89 4.81 -7.70
N GLN A 373 15.00 5.18 -8.33
CA GLN A 373 16.28 5.42 -7.65
C GLN A 373 16.70 4.31 -6.68
N GLY A 374 16.41 3.05 -7.04
CA GLY A 374 16.71 1.86 -6.23
C GLY A 374 15.60 1.42 -5.28
N VAL A 375 14.59 2.24 -5.03
CA VAL A 375 13.42 1.93 -4.19
C VAL A 375 12.35 1.21 -5.02
N PRO A 376 11.88 0.02 -4.62
CA PRO A 376 10.80 -0.67 -5.32
C PRO A 376 9.54 0.19 -5.42
N VAL A 377 8.88 0.16 -6.58
CA VAL A 377 7.58 0.82 -6.81
C VAL A 377 6.48 -0.24 -6.70
N ASP A 378 5.49 -0.02 -5.83
CA ASP A 378 4.31 -0.86 -5.68
C ASP A 378 3.13 -0.32 -6.50
N ARG A 379 2.01 -1.05 -6.52
CA ARG A 379 0.72 -0.62 -7.09
C ARG A 379 0.77 -0.23 -8.57
N LEU A 380 1.70 -0.81 -9.33
CA LEU A 380 1.66 -0.74 -10.78
C LEU A 380 0.36 -1.38 -11.26
N ASN A 381 -0.45 -0.59 -11.96
CA ASN A 381 -1.76 -1.00 -12.42
C ASN A 381 -1.73 -1.09 -13.95
N GLU A 382 -2.62 -0.41 -14.66
CA GLU A 382 -2.69 -0.43 -16.12
C GLU A 382 -1.36 -0.03 -16.78
N LEU A 383 -1.02 -0.71 -17.88
CA LEU A 383 0.27 -0.63 -18.56
C LEU A 383 0.10 -0.29 -20.04
N GLU A 384 1.03 0.50 -20.59
CA GLU A 384 1.15 0.71 -22.04
C GLU A 384 2.60 0.79 -22.50
N PHE A 385 2.93 0.19 -23.65
CA PHE A 385 4.30 0.22 -24.18
C PHE A 385 4.51 1.41 -25.13
N VAL A 386 5.30 2.39 -24.70
CA VAL A 386 5.50 3.66 -25.39
C VAL A 386 6.98 3.87 -25.69
N ASN A 387 7.36 3.82 -26.97
CA ASN A 387 8.70 4.16 -27.45
C ASN A 387 9.86 3.46 -26.70
N GLY A 388 9.71 2.17 -26.39
CA GLY A 388 10.74 1.39 -25.70
C GLY A 388 10.60 1.35 -24.17
N GLU A 389 9.64 2.09 -23.61
CA GLU A 389 9.37 2.13 -22.17
C GLU A 389 7.99 1.52 -21.88
N VAL A 390 7.82 0.99 -20.68
CA VAL A 390 6.51 0.66 -20.13
C VAL A 390 6.02 1.85 -19.33
N PHE A 391 4.90 2.42 -19.75
CA PHE A 391 4.15 3.39 -18.98
C PHE A 391 3.22 2.61 -18.06
N ALA A 392 3.17 2.98 -16.78
CA ALA A 392 2.34 2.29 -15.80
C ALA A 392 1.59 3.29 -14.93
N ASN A 393 0.26 3.17 -14.85
CA ASN A 393 -0.49 3.84 -13.79
C ASN A 393 -0.02 3.33 -12.43
N VAL A 394 0.03 4.23 -11.43
CA VAL A 394 0.22 3.83 -10.03
C VAL A 394 -1.09 4.05 -9.29
N TRP A 395 -1.73 2.95 -8.87
CA TRP A 395 -3.10 2.95 -8.32
C TRP A 395 -3.26 3.87 -7.11
N HIS A 396 -4.39 4.59 -7.06
CA HIS A 396 -4.67 5.70 -6.13
C HIS A 396 -3.68 6.88 -6.18
N THR A 397 -3.01 7.09 -7.31
CA THR A 397 -2.22 8.30 -7.55
C THR A 397 -2.56 8.90 -8.92
N ASP A 398 -2.33 10.20 -9.08
CA ASP A 398 -2.43 10.88 -10.38
C ASP A 398 -1.11 10.80 -11.16
N ARG A 399 -0.37 9.69 -11.06
CA ARG A 399 0.96 9.53 -11.69
C ARG A 399 1.04 8.33 -12.59
N ILE A 400 1.82 8.48 -13.65
CA ILE A 400 2.27 7.39 -14.53
C ILE A 400 3.79 7.28 -14.41
N ALA A 401 4.29 6.07 -14.11
CA ALA A 401 5.70 5.75 -14.16
C ALA A 401 6.13 5.45 -15.59
N ARG A 402 7.28 5.96 -16.03
CA ARG A 402 7.96 5.54 -17.25
C ARG A 402 9.09 4.60 -16.87
N ILE A 403 9.06 3.38 -17.36
CA ILE A 403 9.89 2.28 -16.86
C ILE A 403 10.69 1.69 -18.02
N ASP A 404 12.00 1.54 -17.84
CA ASP A 404 12.82 0.72 -18.71
C ASP A 404 12.52 -0.77 -18.42
N PRO A 405 11.90 -1.53 -19.34
CA PRO A 405 11.53 -2.92 -19.10
C PRO A 405 12.72 -3.88 -19.07
N ALA A 406 13.91 -3.47 -19.50
CA ALA A 406 15.10 -4.30 -19.40
C ALA A 406 15.69 -4.29 -17.99
N THR A 407 15.61 -3.14 -17.30
CA THR A 407 16.26 -2.95 -15.99
C THR A 407 15.28 -2.77 -14.83
N GLY A 408 14.01 -2.46 -15.12
CA GLY A 408 13.00 -2.05 -14.14
C GLY A 408 13.22 -0.63 -13.62
N THR A 409 14.19 0.12 -14.15
CA THR A 409 14.46 1.47 -13.67
C THR A 409 13.35 2.42 -14.11
N VAL A 410 12.81 3.21 -13.17
CA VAL A 410 11.95 4.33 -13.50
C VAL A 410 12.80 5.43 -14.14
N THR A 411 12.56 5.69 -15.42
CA THR A 411 13.27 6.70 -16.21
C THR A 411 12.59 8.07 -16.11
N GLY A 412 11.31 8.10 -15.74
CA GLY A 412 10.59 9.33 -15.49
C GLY A 412 9.22 9.16 -14.86
N TRP A 413 8.66 10.28 -14.41
CA TRP A 413 7.34 10.38 -13.81
C TRP A 413 6.49 11.39 -14.56
N ILE A 414 5.26 11.01 -14.91
CA ILE A 414 4.25 11.90 -15.48
C ILE A 414 3.24 12.22 -14.40
N ASP A 415 3.08 13.50 -14.09
CA ASP A 415 2.17 14.02 -13.07
C ASP A 415 0.91 14.60 -13.73
N LEU A 416 -0.21 13.90 -13.55
CA LEU A 416 -1.51 14.21 -14.13
C LEU A 416 -2.48 14.86 -13.12
N ARG A 417 -1.98 15.36 -11.99
CA ARG A 417 -2.83 16.07 -11.02
C ARG A 417 -3.61 17.21 -11.69
N GLY A 418 -4.89 17.29 -11.38
CA GLY A 418 -5.82 18.28 -11.93
C GLY A 418 -6.33 17.99 -13.34
N LEU A 419 -5.99 16.82 -13.93
CA LEU A 419 -6.48 16.43 -15.27
C LEU A 419 -8.00 16.30 -15.31
N LEU A 420 -8.56 15.60 -14.31
CA LEU A 420 -10.00 15.59 -14.04
C LEU A 420 -10.32 16.55 -12.88
N LYS A 421 -11.35 17.38 -13.04
CA LYS A 421 -11.79 18.32 -11.99
C LYS A 421 -12.63 17.58 -10.95
N PHE A 422 -12.57 18.02 -9.69
CA PHE A 422 -13.28 17.37 -8.58
C PHE A 422 -14.79 17.21 -8.83
N ASP A 423 -15.43 18.21 -9.44
CA ASP A 423 -16.87 18.18 -9.76
C ASP A 423 -17.26 17.09 -10.77
N ASP A 424 -16.29 16.53 -11.50
CA ASP A 424 -16.50 15.44 -12.46
C ASP A 424 -16.37 14.04 -11.81
N VAL A 425 -15.97 13.95 -10.53
CA VAL A 425 -15.71 12.69 -9.79
C VAL A 425 -16.89 12.37 -8.87
N THR A 426 -17.61 11.29 -9.15
CA THR A 426 -18.81 10.88 -8.38
C THR A 426 -18.59 9.65 -7.48
N ASP A 427 -17.40 9.06 -7.51
CA ASP A 427 -17.06 7.78 -6.88
C ASP A 427 -15.59 7.80 -6.39
N PRO A 428 -15.28 7.47 -5.13
CA PRO A 428 -13.90 7.38 -4.65
C PRO A 428 -13.00 6.41 -5.43
N GLU A 429 -13.59 5.41 -6.09
CA GLU A 429 -12.88 4.46 -6.95
C GLU A 429 -12.77 4.93 -8.40
N ALA A 430 -13.30 6.12 -8.73
CA ALA A 430 -13.11 6.76 -10.03
C ALA A 430 -11.73 7.41 -10.16
N VAL A 431 -10.69 6.59 -10.04
CA VAL A 431 -9.28 7.01 -10.10
C VAL A 431 -8.71 6.93 -11.52
N LEU A 432 -7.62 7.65 -11.77
CA LEU A 432 -6.81 7.55 -12.98
C LEU A 432 -6.40 6.09 -13.23
N ASN A 433 -6.75 5.55 -14.41
CA ASN A 433 -6.40 4.21 -14.86
C ASN A 433 -6.76 4.05 -16.35
N GLY A 434 -5.84 3.56 -17.17
CA GLY A 434 -6.02 3.41 -18.62
C GLY A 434 -5.13 4.36 -19.40
N ILE A 435 -4.19 3.78 -20.16
CA ILE A 435 -3.20 4.47 -20.99
C ILE A 435 -3.24 3.80 -22.36
N ALA A 436 -3.33 4.57 -23.43
CA ALA A 436 -3.25 4.02 -24.78
C ALA A 436 -2.35 4.88 -25.66
N TYR A 437 -1.61 4.24 -26.56
CA TYR A 437 -0.65 4.91 -27.42
C TYR A 437 -0.86 4.58 -28.90
N ASP A 438 -1.09 5.62 -29.70
CA ASP A 438 -1.05 5.53 -31.15
C ASP A 438 0.40 5.74 -31.61
N ALA A 439 1.14 4.64 -31.84
CA ALA A 439 2.52 4.71 -32.29
C ALA A 439 2.69 5.35 -33.69
N ALA A 440 1.68 5.26 -34.56
CA ALA A 440 1.76 5.79 -35.93
C ALA A 440 1.72 7.33 -35.93
N THR A 441 0.87 7.93 -35.10
CA THR A 441 0.70 9.38 -35.02
C THR A 441 1.28 10.01 -33.74
N LYS A 442 1.85 9.18 -32.85
CA LYS A 442 2.45 9.55 -31.57
C LYS A 442 1.48 10.22 -30.59
N ARG A 443 0.21 9.81 -30.61
CA ARG A 443 -0.81 10.32 -29.67
C ARG A 443 -0.87 9.45 -28.43
N LEU A 444 -0.91 10.10 -27.26
CA LEU A 444 -1.03 9.46 -25.96
C LEU A 444 -2.40 9.79 -25.38
N PHE A 445 -3.15 8.75 -25.03
CA PHE A 445 -4.48 8.86 -24.45
C PHE A 445 -4.45 8.37 -23.00
N VAL A 446 -5.19 9.06 -22.13
CA VAL A 446 -5.36 8.69 -20.73
C VAL A 446 -6.81 8.89 -20.29
N THR A 447 -7.29 8.02 -19.41
CA THR A 447 -8.62 8.14 -18.79
C THR A 447 -8.58 7.59 -17.36
N GLY A 448 -9.76 7.28 -16.80
CA GLY A 448 -9.88 6.67 -15.50
C GLY A 448 -11.14 5.86 -15.36
N LYS A 449 -11.20 5.11 -14.27
CA LYS A 449 -12.36 4.32 -13.87
C LYS A 449 -13.56 5.27 -13.75
N ARG A 450 -14.62 5.00 -14.50
CA ARG A 450 -15.88 5.79 -14.50
C ARG A 450 -15.69 7.26 -14.87
N TRP A 451 -14.56 7.63 -15.47
CA TRP A 451 -14.33 9.00 -15.88
C TRP A 451 -15.27 9.38 -17.02
N PRO A 452 -15.79 10.62 -17.05
CA PRO A 452 -16.65 11.07 -18.14
C PRO A 452 -15.87 11.44 -19.42
N LYS A 453 -14.54 11.44 -19.33
CA LYS A 453 -13.65 12.00 -20.34
C LYS A 453 -12.44 11.09 -20.55
N LEU A 454 -11.99 11.03 -21.80
CA LEU A 454 -10.69 10.53 -22.21
C LEU A 454 -9.89 11.70 -22.77
N PHE A 455 -8.63 11.81 -22.41
CA PHE A 455 -7.78 12.94 -22.77
C PHE A 455 -6.67 12.47 -23.69
N GLU A 456 -6.55 13.11 -24.85
CA GLU A 456 -5.30 13.09 -25.61
C GLU A 456 -4.36 14.13 -24.99
N ILE A 457 -3.15 13.71 -24.63
CA ILE A 457 -2.17 14.55 -23.97
C ILE A 457 -0.82 14.53 -24.68
N THR A 458 -0.08 15.63 -24.51
CA THR A 458 1.36 15.68 -24.77
C THR A 458 2.11 15.89 -23.46
N LEU A 459 3.29 15.30 -23.35
CA LEU A 459 4.13 15.43 -22.16
C LEU A 459 4.95 16.72 -22.22
N VAL A 460 4.99 17.46 -21.11
CA VAL A 460 5.77 18.70 -20.97
C VAL A 460 6.81 18.50 -19.88
N PRO A 461 8.11 18.67 -20.14
CA PRO A 461 9.14 18.60 -19.09
C PRO A 461 8.85 19.60 -17.96
N LYS A 462 9.09 19.19 -16.71
CA LYS A 462 8.99 20.04 -15.51
C LYS A 462 10.35 20.53 -15.04
#